data_AF-A0A9P7N6J1-F1
#
_entry.id   AF-A0A9P7N6J1-F1
#
_cell.length_a   1.000
_cell.length_b   1.000
_cell.length_c   1.000
_cell.angle_alpha   90.00
_cell.angle_beta   90.00
_cell.angle_gamma   90.00
#
_symmetry.space_group_name_H-M   'P 1'
#
loop_
_entity.id
_entity.type
_entity.pdbx_description
1 polymer ?
#
loop_
_entity_poly.entity_id
_entity_poly.type
_entity_poly.pdbx_seq_one_letter_code
_entity_poly.pdbx_strand_id
1 'polypeptide(L)'
;MENDGFLRAPRNVSTVIDLLETRGISWAHYQEDMPYTGFEGLKYKNQKTGANDYVRKHNPAIMHDSVTYSEHRLSQIKNLSMIDTSRSLFHQDLKQNKLPQWMFITPNMTSDGHDSSVTTAGKWCRTFLEPLLHDRNFMQKTLVLVTWDENEKYADRNNILGILLGDAVPRRLRGSEDKTFYNHYSEIATVSANWNLPTLGRWDVGANVYKFVAKKTGDKLRAWRSKQQLQAMHWNWSYAGVFNEQGGNKAWPKPNLALDKCQHGRPILQAIKDAYKHSDAPTYYEDSIEVPDGLFPPKGYEPVEEE
;
A
#
# COMPACT_ATOMS: atom_id res chain seq x y z
N MET A 1 -1.02 0.80 -12.56
CA MET A 1 -0.32 -0.14 -13.46
C MET A 1 -1.36 -0.62 -14.45
N GLU A 2 -1.03 -0.77 -15.73
CA GLU A 2 -2.04 -1.16 -16.73
C GLU A 2 -1.93 -2.60 -17.23
N ASN A 3 -0.89 -3.34 -16.82
CA ASN A 3 -0.66 -4.71 -17.25
C ASN A 3 -0.14 -5.61 -16.14
N ASP A 4 -0.27 -6.92 -16.33
CA ASP A 4 0.17 -7.97 -15.41
C ASP A 4 1.63 -8.40 -15.65
N GLY A 5 2.42 -7.56 -16.32
CA GLY A 5 3.76 -7.85 -16.76
C GLY A 5 4.77 -8.02 -15.62
N PHE A 6 5.97 -8.49 -15.97
CA PHE A 6 7.08 -8.56 -15.02
C PHE A 6 7.70 -7.17 -14.85
N LEU A 7 7.18 -6.41 -13.88
CA LEU A 7 7.60 -5.04 -13.62
C LEU A 7 8.58 -4.94 -12.45
N ARG A 8 9.50 -3.96 -12.57
CA ARG A 8 10.50 -3.62 -11.55
C ARG A 8 10.64 -2.11 -11.41
N ALA A 9 10.72 -1.62 -10.19
CA ALA A 9 11.10 -0.26 -9.84
C ALA A 9 12.59 -0.23 -9.43
N PRO A 10 13.39 0.70 -9.95
CA PRO A 10 14.82 0.76 -9.65
C PRO A 10 15.08 1.12 -8.18
N ARG A 11 16.28 0.79 -7.69
CA ARG A 11 16.66 0.89 -6.27
C ARG A 11 16.49 2.29 -5.67
N ASN A 12 16.61 3.34 -6.47
CA ASN A 12 16.44 4.72 -6.03
C ASN A 12 14.96 5.16 -5.88
N VAL A 13 13.99 4.32 -6.26
CA VAL A 13 12.57 4.56 -5.97
C VAL A 13 12.25 4.02 -4.57
N SER A 14 12.39 4.90 -3.59
CA SER A 14 12.11 4.59 -2.18
C SER A 14 10.64 4.29 -1.91
N THR A 15 10.39 3.45 -0.91
CA THR A 15 9.05 3.03 -0.44
C THR A 15 8.89 3.28 1.06
N VAL A 16 7.71 2.97 1.60
CA VAL A 16 7.45 3.01 3.05
C VAL A 16 8.45 2.18 3.86
N ILE A 17 9.05 1.13 3.28
CA ILE A 17 10.10 0.31 3.90
C ILE A 17 11.32 1.18 4.25
N ASP A 18 11.75 2.04 3.33
CA ASP A 18 12.88 2.94 3.58
C ASP A 18 12.56 3.92 4.73
N LEU A 19 11.30 4.36 4.85
CA LEU A 19 10.85 5.21 5.97
C LEU A 19 10.87 4.46 7.30
N LEU A 20 10.31 3.24 7.35
CA LEU A 20 10.23 2.41 8.55
C LEU A 20 11.62 2.12 9.12
N GLU A 21 12.58 1.79 8.24
CA GLU A 21 13.96 1.45 8.63
C GLU A 21 14.72 2.64 9.25
N THR A 22 14.35 3.89 8.95
CA THR A 22 14.98 5.08 9.59
C THR A 22 14.81 5.11 11.11
N ARG A 23 13.80 4.42 11.65
CA ARG A 23 13.51 4.31 13.07
C ARG A 23 13.59 2.88 13.58
N GLY A 24 14.12 1.96 12.77
CA GLY A 24 14.20 0.54 13.12
C GLY A 24 12.83 -0.12 13.33
N ILE A 25 11.78 0.38 12.67
CA ILE A 25 10.45 -0.24 12.75
C ILE A 25 10.48 -1.54 11.95
N SER A 26 10.25 -2.67 12.62
CA SER A 26 10.25 -3.97 11.97
C SER A 26 9.06 -4.10 11.03
N TRP A 27 9.28 -4.75 9.89
CA TRP A 27 8.29 -4.90 8.84
C TRP A 27 8.34 -6.29 8.19
N ALA A 28 7.20 -6.77 7.69
CA ALA A 28 7.16 -7.93 6.79
C ALA A 28 5.95 -7.88 5.86
N HIS A 29 6.10 -8.53 4.71
CA HIS A 29 4.99 -8.86 3.82
C HIS A 29 4.64 -10.33 4.02
N TYR A 30 3.39 -10.65 4.29
CA TYR A 30 2.90 -12.02 4.38
C TYR A 30 1.97 -12.30 3.20
N GLN A 31 2.36 -13.24 2.34
CA GLN A 31 1.66 -13.54 1.10
C GLN A 31 1.08 -14.95 1.19
N GLU A 32 -0.25 -15.10 1.11
CA GLU A 32 -0.89 -16.41 1.19
C GLU A 32 -0.41 -17.32 0.06
N ASP A 33 -0.02 -18.54 0.42
CA ASP A 33 0.41 -19.62 -0.46
C ASP A 33 1.55 -19.27 -1.44
N MET A 34 2.29 -18.20 -1.16
CA MET A 34 3.61 -17.96 -1.77
C MET A 34 4.54 -19.14 -1.48
N PRO A 35 5.27 -19.69 -2.48
CA PRO A 35 5.89 -21.00 -2.36
C PRO A 35 7.05 -21.07 -1.36
N TYR A 36 7.80 -19.97 -1.21
CA TYR A 36 8.86 -19.82 -0.22
C TYR A 36 9.17 -18.33 -0.01
N THR A 37 9.90 -18.02 1.05
CA THR A 37 10.30 -16.65 1.41
C THR A 37 11.08 -15.97 0.28
N GLY A 38 10.68 -14.76 -0.10
CA GLY A 38 11.37 -14.00 -1.13
C GLY A 38 11.15 -14.52 -2.56
N PHE A 39 10.06 -15.25 -2.83
CA PHE A 39 9.77 -15.73 -4.19
C PHE A 39 9.62 -14.57 -5.19
N GLU A 40 10.55 -14.48 -6.15
CA GLU A 40 10.59 -13.42 -7.16
C GLU A 40 9.83 -13.74 -8.45
N GLY A 41 9.34 -14.97 -8.62
CA GLY A 41 8.66 -15.41 -9.84
C GLY A 41 7.34 -14.69 -10.11
N LEU A 42 6.87 -14.75 -11.36
CA LEU A 42 5.67 -14.04 -11.80
C LEU A 42 4.40 -14.55 -11.11
N LYS A 43 4.27 -15.87 -10.97
CA LYS A 43 3.13 -16.52 -10.32
C LYS A 43 3.50 -17.90 -9.78
N TYR A 44 2.73 -18.37 -8.82
CA TYR A 44 2.76 -19.75 -8.34
C TYR A 44 1.35 -20.32 -8.36
N LYS A 45 1.22 -21.58 -8.80
CA LYS A 45 -0.08 -22.25 -8.93
C LYS A 45 -0.27 -23.26 -7.82
N ASN A 46 -1.53 -23.44 -7.45
CA ASN A 46 -1.95 -24.55 -6.63
C ASN A 46 -1.67 -25.86 -7.35
N GLN A 47 -0.89 -26.75 -6.73
CA GLN A 47 -0.47 -28.01 -7.34
C GLN A 47 -1.62 -29.04 -7.45
N LYS A 48 -2.76 -28.80 -6.77
CA LYS A 48 -3.93 -29.68 -6.83
C LYS A 48 -5.03 -29.14 -7.73
N THR A 49 -5.36 -27.85 -7.61
CA THR A 49 -6.49 -27.24 -8.34
C THR A 49 -6.08 -26.51 -9.62
N GLY A 50 -4.79 -26.16 -9.77
CA GLY A 50 -4.30 -25.36 -10.89
C GLY A 50 -4.63 -23.86 -10.81
N ALA A 51 -5.36 -23.42 -9.78
CA ALA A 51 -5.64 -22.02 -9.49
C ALA A 51 -4.36 -21.24 -9.17
N ASN A 52 -4.41 -19.91 -9.28
CA ASN A 52 -3.28 -19.07 -8.89
C ASN A 52 -3.24 -18.93 -7.36
N ASP A 53 -2.17 -19.42 -6.74
CA ASP A 53 -1.92 -19.25 -5.30
C ASP A 53 -1.19 -17.91 -5.03
N TYR A 54 -0.28 -17.51 -5.92
CA TYR A 54 0.43 -16.24 -5.79
C TYR A 54 0.60 -15.58 -7.16
N VAL A 55 0.44 -14.25 -7.19
CA VAL A 55 0.78 -13.41 -8.34
C VAL A 55 1.65 -12.25 -7.89
N ARG A 56 2.71 -11.98 -8.65
CA ARG A 56 3.71 -10.94 -8.34
C ARG A 56 3.08 -9.55 -8.20
N LYS A 57 2.05 -9.26 -9.00
CA LYS A 57 1.38 -7.95 -9.06
C LYS A 57 0.70 -7.54 -7.74
N HIS A 58 0.29 -8.50 -6.89
CA HIS A 58 -0.32 -8.20 -5.59
C HIS A 58 0.72 -8.09 -4.44
N ASN A 59 2.02 -8.22 -4.75
CA ASN A 59 3.10 -8.07 -3.79
C ASN A 59 3.94 -6.84 -4.11
N PRO A 60 3.60 -5.64 -3.62
CA PRO A 60 4.32 -4.43 -4.00
C PRO A 60 5.80 -4.46 -3.59
N ALA A 61 6.18 -5.13 -2.49
CA ALA A 61 7.58 -5.17 -2.07
C ALA A 61 8.51 -5.89 -3.06
N ILE A 62 8.07 -7.00 -3.67
CA ILE A 62 8.89 -7.78 -4.60
C ILE A 62 9.18 -7.01 -5.91
N MET A 63 8.40 -5.96 -6.20
CA MET A 63 8.54 -5.14 -7.39
C MET A 63 9.69 -4.12 -7.29
N HIS A 64 10.24 -3.86 -6.10
CA HIS A 64 11.29 -2.86 -5.92
C HIS A 64 12.68 -3.50 -5.82
N ASP A 65 13.62 -3.02 -6.61
CA ASP A 65 15.03 -3.44 -6.56
C ASP A 65 15.73 -3.06 -5.25
N SER A 66 15.18 -2.08 -4.52
CA SER A 66 15.63 -1.78 -3.16
C SER A 66 15.30 -2.89 -2.16
N VAL A 67 14.40 -3.82 -2.50
CA VAL A 67 14.04 -4.99 -1.70
C VAL A 67 14.70 -6.24 -2.26
N THR A 68 14.54 -6.54 -3.55
CA THR A 68 15.01 -7.81 -4.15
C THR A 68 16.54 -7.94 -4.21
N TYR A 69 17.29 -6.83 -4.24
CA TYR A 69 18.75 -6.87 -4.17
C TYR A 69 19.31 -6.79 -2.73
N SER A 70 18.46 -6.87 -1.71
CA SER A 70 18.86 -6.93 -0.31
C SER A 70 18.37 -8.24 0.30
N GLU A 71 19.28 -9.17 0.58
CA GLU A 71 18.92 -10.46 1.19
C GLU A 71 18.10 -10.28 2.48
N HIS A 72 18.49 -9.30 3.31
CA HIS A 72 17.75 -8.95 4.51
C HIS A 72 16.30 -8.54 4.20
N ARG A 73 16.08 -7.59 3.27
CA ARG A 73 14.72 -7.12 2.94
C ARG A 73 13.91 -8.19 2.20
N LEU A 74 14.53 -8.92 1.27
CA LEU A 74 13.91 -10.03 0.55
C LEU A 74 13.42 -11.12 1.52
N SER A 75 14.19 -11.41 2.58
CA SER A 75 13.80 -12.37 3.62
C SER A 75 12.59 -11.93 4.47
N GLN A 76 12.18 -10.65 4.40
CA GLN A 76 10.96 -10.15 5.06
C GLN A 76 9.69 -10.37 4.22
N ILE A 77 9.80 -10.90 3.00
CA ILE A 77 8.65 -11.33 2.20
C ILE A 77 8.40 -12.81 2.48
N LYS A 78 7.47 -13.08 3.39
CA LYS A 78 7.22 -14.40 3.99
C LYS A 78 5.91 -14.99 3.48
N ASN A 79 5.79 -16.31 3.55
CA ASN A 79 4.54 -16.98 3.19
C ASN A 79 3.54 -16.99 4.37
N LEU A 80 2.26 -17.01 4.02
CA LEU A 80 1.15 -17.29 4.91
C LEU A 80 0.40 -18.50 4.36
N SER A 81 -0.19 -19.32 5.23
CA SER A 81 -1.11 -20.36 4.77
C SER A 81 -2.18 -20.63 5.82
N MET A 82 -3.42 -20.68 5.36
CA MET A 82 -4.60 -21.03 6.16
C MET A 82 -4.96 -22.52 6.09
N ILE A 83 -4.52 -23.22 5.04
CA ILE A 83 -4.78 -24.66 4.88
C ILE A 83 -3.84 -25.54 5.72
N ASP A 84 -2.62 -25.04 5.99
CA ASP A 84 -1.65 -25.68 6.87
C ASP A 84 -0.87 -24.59 7.59
N THR A 85 -1.24 -24.31 8.84
CA THR A 85 -0.62 -23.27 9.63
C THR A 85 0.78 -23.65 10.12
N SER A 86 1.16 -24.92 10.08
CA SER A 86 2.50 -25.37 10.51
C SER A 86 3.60 -24.90 9.56
N ARG A 87 3.29 -24.80 8.26
CA ARG A 87 4.17 -24.25 7.22
C ARG A 87 4.03 -22.73 7.03
N SER A 88 3.15 -22.06 7.76
CA SER A 88 2.90 -20.62 7.64
C SER A 88 3.87 -19.83 8.51
N LEU A 89 4.74 -19.02 7.91
CA LEU A 89 5.67 -18.18 8.66
C LEU A 89 4.96 -17.10 9.47
N PHE A 90 3.81 -16.59 9.01
CA PHE A 90 2.96 -15.71 9.82
C PHE A 90 2.58 -16.36 11.16
N HIS A 91 2.08 -17.60 11.11
CA HIS A 91 1.64 -18.31 12.32
C HIS A 91 2.83 -18.71 13.22
N GLN A 92 3.99 -19.00 12.63
CA GLN A 92 5.22 -19.23 13.39
C GLN A 92 5.68 -17.94 14.11
N ASP A 93 5.71 -16.80 13.42
CA ASP A 93 6.07 -15.50 13.99
C ASP A 93 5.08 -15.10 15.11
N LEU A 94 3.77 -15.31 14.90
CA LEU A 94 2.73 -15.09 15.92
C LEU A 94 2.98 -15.94 17.17
N LYS A 95 3.20 -17.25 17.01
CA LYS A 95 3.44 -18.17 18.14
C LYS A 95 4.71 -17.83 18.91
N GLN A 96 5.74 -17.36 18.21
CA GLN A 96 7.03 -16.99 18.79
C GLN A 96 7.08 -15.55 19.31
N ASN A 97 5.99 -14.79 19.22
CA ASN A 97 5.93 -13.37 19.55
C ASN A 97 6.98 -12.53 18.79
N LYS A 98 7.10 -12.80 17.47
CA LYS A 98 8.03 -12.18 16.52
C LYS A 98 7.34 -11.45 15.36
N LEU A 99 6.03 -11.23 15.43
CA LEU A 99 5.34 -10.43 14.42
C LEU A 99 5.97 -9.02 14.35
N PRO A 100 6.16 -8.47 13.14
CA PRO A 100 6.71 -7.14 13.00
C PRO A 100 5.70 -6.06 13.39
N GLN A 101 6.20 -4.85 13.62
CA GLN A 101 5.39 -3.70 13.99
C GLN A 101 4.52 -3.20 12.83
N TRP A 102 4.97 -3.36 11.59
CA TRP A 102 4.21 -3.08 10.38
C TRP A 102 4.11 -4.34 9.50
N MET A 103 2.91 -4.66 9.04
CA MET A 103 2.63 -5.87 8.27
C MET A 103 1.78 -5.54 7.05
N PHE A 104 2.13 -6.11 5.91
CA PHE A 104 1.30 -6.09 4.71
C PHE A 104 0.89 -7.53 4.38
N ILE A 105 -0.40 -7.82 4.42
CA ILE A 105 -0.93 -9.19 4.27
C ILE A 105 -1.79 -9.26 3.02
N THR A 106 -1.43 -10.14 2.09
CA THR A 106 -2.15 -10.35 0.83
C THR A 106 -2.70 -11.77 0.78
N PRO A 107 -4.03 -11.97 0.71
CA PRO A 107 -4.63 -13.28 0.44
C PRO A 107 -4.30 -13.76 -0.99
N ASN A 108 -4.49 -15.04 -1.28
CA ASN A 108 -4.29 -15.55 -2.65
C ASN A 108 -5.47 -15.15 -3.56
N MET A 109 -5.36 -15.38 -4.87
CA MET A 109 -6.37 -14.98 -5.87
C MET A 109 -7.76 -15.57 -5.63
N THR A 110 -7.86 -16.66 -4.88
CA THR A 110 -9.17 -17.21 -4.47
C THR A 110 -9.68 -16.51 -3.22
N SER A 111 -8.81 -16.32 -2.23
CA SER A 111 -9.13 -15.75 -0.92
C SER A 111 -9.31 -14.23 -0.92
N ASP A 112 -8.74 -13.50 -1.88
CA ASP A 112 -8.92 -12.05 -2.04
C ASP A 112 -10.26 -11.71 -2.72
N GLY A 113 -10.86 -12.70 -3.40
CA GLY A 113 -12.14 -12.61 -4.08
C GLY A 113 -12.03 -12.42 -5.59
N HIS A 114 -10.82 -12.28 -6.15
CA HIS A 114 -10.58 -12.02 -7.57
C HIS A 114 -11.04 -13.19 -8.46
N ASP A 115 -10.56 -14.40 -8.20
CA ASP A 115 -10.93 -15.63 -8.91
C ASP A 115 -12.12 -16.34 -8.24
N SER A 116 -12.85 -15.65 -7.34
CA SER A 116 -13.97 -16.22 -6.60
C SER A 116 -15.14 -15.24 -6.37
N SER A 117 -15.33 -14.74 -5.15
CA SER A 117 -16.39 -13.81 -4.78
C SER A 117 -16.09 -13.08 -3.48
N VAL A 118 -16.76 -11.94 -3.26
CA VAL A 118 -16.74 -11.22 -1.97
C VAL A 118 -17.19 -12.10 -0.78
N THR A 119 -18.05 -13.10 -1.02
CA THR A 119 -18.47 -14.04 0.03
C THR A 119 -17.33 -14.95 0.46
N THR A 120 -16.53 -15.43 -0.50
CA THR A 120 -15.33 -16.23 -0.22
C THR A 120 -14.30 -15.40 0.52
N ALA A 121 -14.01 -14.19 0.03
CA ALA A 121 -13.07 -13.27 0.67
C ALA A 121 -13.50 -12.90 2.10
N GLY A 122 -14.79 -12.62 2.31
CA GLY A 122 -15.34 -12.36 3.63
C GLY A 122 -15.21 -13.53 4.60
N LYS A 123 -15.43 -14.77 4.14
CA LYS A 123 -15.22 -15.97 4.96
C LYS A 123 -13.75 -16.16 5.33
N TRP A 124 -12.85 -15.99 4.36
CA TRP A 124 -11.40 -16.08 4.60
C TRP A 124 -10.95 -15.03 5.62
N CYS A 125 -11.33 -13.76 5.40
CA CYS A 125 -10.96 -12.64 6.24
C CYS A 125 -11.44 -12.83 7.69
N ARG A 126 -12.69 -13.28 7.89
CA ARG A 126 -13.20 -13.60 9.23
C ARG A 126 -12.44 -14.75 9.88
N THR A 127 -12.21 -15.84 9.14
CA THR A 127 -11.48 -17.02 9.65
C THR A 127 -10.06 -16.67 10.07
N PHE A 128 -9.40 -15.78 9.32
CA PHE A 128 -8.06 -15.29 9.63
C PHE A 128 -8.06 -14.30 10.80
N LEU A 129 -8.88 -13.26 10.75
CA LEU A 129 -8.79 -12.13 11.69
C LEU A 129 -9.51 -12.36 13.02
N GLU A 130 -10.66 -13.04 13.07
CA GLU A 130 -11.43 -13.16 14.32
C GLU A 130 -10.62 -13.78 15.48
N PRO A 131 -9.86 -14.89 15.28
CA PRO A 131 -9.00 -15.43 16.33
C PRO A 131 -7.91 -14.44 16.76
N LEU A 132 -7.32 -13.70 15.81
CA LEU A 132 -6.26 -12.74 16.07
C LEU A 132 -6.73 -11.56 16.91
N LEU A 133 -7.99 -11.14 16.79
CA LEU A 133 -8.58 -10.09 17.64
C LEU A 133 -8.65 -10.47 19.13
N HIS A 134 -8.49 -11.76 19.46
CA HIS A 134 -8.45 -12.27 20.83
C HIS A 134 -7.05 -12.73 21.26
N ASP A 135 -6.09 -12.79 20.34
CA ASP A 135 -4.71 -13.21 20.62
C ASP A 135 -3.88 -12.04 21.15
N ARG A 136 -3.28 -12.21 22.34
CA ARG A 136 -2.43 -11.20 22.98
C ARG A 136 -1.09 -11.02 22.28
N ASN A 137 -0.62 -11.99 21.51
CA ASN A 137 0.58 -11.84 20.70
C ASN A 137 0.31 -10.93 19.49
N PHE A 138 -0.96 -10.80 19.06
CA PHE A 138 -1.35 -9.94 17.94
C PHE A 138 -1.94 -8.59 18.38
N MET A 139 -2.79 -8.55 19.41
CA MET A 139 -3.43 -7.33 19.92
C MET A 139 -2.57 -6.65 20.99
N GLN A 140 -1.58 -5.87 20.56
CA GLN A 140 -0.67 -5.11 21.41
C GLN A 140 -0.62 -3.63 21.00
N LYS A 141 -1.75 -2.93 21.12
CA LYS A 141 -1.96 -1.59 20.52
C LYS A 141 -1.89 -1.65 19.00
N THR A 142 -2.52 -2.65 18.43
CA THR A 142 -2.54 -2.97 17.01
C THR A 142 -3.70 -2.26 16.32
N LEU A 143 -3.41 -1.64 15.18
CA LEU A 143 -4.39 -1.14 14.23
C LEU A 143 -4.37 -2.07 13.02
N VAL A 144 -5.53 -2.62 12.67
CA VAL A 144 -5.71 -3.41 11.45
C VAL A 144 -6.56 -2.59 10.48
N LEU A 145 -6.06 -2.42 9.26
CA LEU A 145 -6.86 -1.94 8.13
C LEU A 145 -7.25 -3.17 7.29
N VAL A 146 -8.55 -3.34 7.06
CA VAL A 146 -9.06 -4.24 6.02
C VAL A 146 -9.55 -3.37 4.87
N THR A 147 -8.99 -3.57 3.69
CA THR A 147 -9.35 -2.81 2.48
C THR A 147 -9.07 -3.62 1.21
N TRP A 148 -9.37 -3.03 0.05
CA TRP A 148 -9.16 -3.60 -1.28
C TRP A 148 -8.18 -2.71 -2.04
N ASP A 149 -7.55 -3.20 -3.08
CA ASP A 149 -6.73 -2.38 -3.99
C ASP A 149 -7.58 -1.63 -5.02
N GLU A 150 -8.67 -2.25 -5.49
CA GLU A 150 -9.59 -1.65 -6.45
C GLU A 150 -11.02 -2.23 -6.39
N ASN A 151 -11.92 -1.62 -7.16
CA ASN A 151 -13.18 -2.23 -7.53
C ASN A 151 -13.02 -3.09 -8.80
N GLU A 152 -13.93 -4.03 -9.03
CA GLU A 152 -13.88 -4.90 -10.24
C GLU A 152 -14.38 -4.17 -11.50
N LYS A 153 -15.16 -3.11 -11.33
CA LYS A 153 -15.88 -2.44 -12.42
C LYS A 153 -15.16 -1.18 -12.86
N TYR A 154 -14.39 -1.32 -13.93
CA TYR A 154 -13.69 -0.20 -14.58
C TYR A 154 -14.60 0.95 -15.04
N ALA A 155 -15.90 0.75 -15.27
CA ALA A 155 -16.80 1.85 -15.60
C ALA A 155 -17.20 2.71 -14.38
N ASP A 156 -17.12 2.13 -13.18
CA ASP A 156 -17.49 2.80 -11.94
C ASP A 156 -16.29 3.52 -11.34
N ARG A 157 -16.54 4.61 -10.60
CA ARG A 157 -15.49 5.23 -9.79
C ARG A 157 -14.93 4.20 -8.81
N ASN A 158 -13.61 4.06 -8.79
CA ASN A 158 -12.92 3.28 -7.80
C ASN A 158 -13.17 3.88 -6.41
N ASN A 159 -13.92 3.15 -5.60
CA ASN A 159 -14.29 3.51 -4.24
C ASN A 159 -14.43 2.21 -3.44
N ILE A 160 -13.47 2.00 -2.55
CA ILE A 160 -13.24 0.76 -1.85
C ILE A 160 -13.61 0.91 -0.37
N LEU A 161 -14.00 -0.20 0.24
CA LEU A 161 -14.29 -0.24 1.66
C LEU A 161 -13.00 -0.23 2.48
N GLY A 162 -12.97 0.57 3.55
CA GLY A 162 -11.89 0.57 4.55
C GLY A 162 -12.46 0.35 5.95
N ILE A 163 -12.03 -0.71 6.62
CA ILE A 163 -12.46 -1.04 7.98
C ILE A 163 -11.25 -0.98 8.91
N LEU A 164 -11.32 -0.12 9.93
CA LEU A 164 -10.32 -0.03 10.98
C LEU A 164 -10.74 -0.88 12.19
N LEU A 165 -9.90 -1.85 12.54
CA LEU A 165 -10.09 -2.80 13.63
C LEU A 165 -8.88 -2.78 14.59
N GLY A 166 -9.01 -3.49 15.70
CA GLY A 166 -7.93 -3.70 16.67
C GLY A 166 -8.06 -2.89 17.96
N ASP A 167 -7.18 -3.17 18.91
CA ASP A 167 -7.18 -2.58 20.24
C ASP A 167 -6.56 -1.17 20.29
N ALA A 168 -5.93 -0.72 19.21
CA ALA A 168 -5.55 0.68 19.01
C ALA A 168 -6.75 1.60 18.73
N VAL A 169 -7.86 1.06 18.20
CA VAL A 169 -9.06 1.84 17.86
C VAL A 169 -9.80 2.24 19.16
N PRO A 170 -9.99 3.55 19.44
CA PRO A 170 -10.70 3.98 20.64
C PRO A 170 -12.09 3.36 20.74
N ARG A 171 -12.46 2.84 21.93
CA ARG A 171 -13.77 2.17 22.16
C ARG A 171 -14.97 2.99 21.70
N ARG A 172 -14.93 4.32 21.87
CA ARG A 172 -15.99 5.25 21.45
C ARG A 172 -16.20 5.35 19.92
N LEU A 173 -15.25 4.85 19.13
CA LEU A 173 -15.32 4.85 17.66
C LEU A 173 -15.80 3.50 17.09
N ARG A 174 -16.08 2.51 17.94
CA ARG A 174 -16.62 1.22 17.48
C ARG A 174 -18.00 1.44 16.85
N GLY A 175 -18.18 0.94 15.62
CA GLY A 175 -19.40 1.14 14.84
C GLY A 175 -19.60 2.57 14.31
N SER A 176 -18.57 3.42 14.39
CA SER A 176 -18.62 4.77 13.82
C SER A 176 -18.12 4.78 12.36
N GLU A 177 -18.49 5.83 11.64
CA GLU A 177 -18.06 6.09 10.26
C GLU A 177 -17.19 7.36 10.22
N ASP A 178 -16.15 7.35 9.38
CA ASP A 178 -15.33 8.52 9.09
C ASP A 178 -15.46 8.90 7.60
N LYS A 179 -15.99 10.10 7.35
CA LYS A 179 -16.26 10.64 6.00
C LYS A 179 -15.11 11.46 5.43
N THR A 180 -13.97 11.47 6.10
CA THR A 180 -12.76 12.12 5.59
C THR A 180 -12.31 11.44 4.30
N PHE A 181 -11.85 12.22 3.32
CA PHE A 181 -11.34 11.64 2.08
C PHE A 181 -10.00 10.94 2.34
N TYR A 182 -9.93 9.66 2.00
CA TYR A 182 -8.73 8.84 2.05
C TYR A 182 -8.51 8.16 0.69
N ASN A 183 -7.25 7.83 0.44
CA ASN A 183 -6.78 7.01 -0.68
C ASN A 183 -5.62 6.14 -0.18
N HIS A 184 -5.03 5.27 -0.99
CA HIS A 184 -3.93 4.41 -0.54
C HIS A 184 -2.69 5.17 -0.02
N TYR A 185 -2.43 6.38 -0.49
CA TYR A 185 -1.36 7.22 0.08
C TYR A 185 -1.62 7.61 1.54
N SER A 186 -2.88 7.60 1.98
CA SER A 186 -3.29 7.85 3.36
C SER A 186 -2.77 6.76 4.32
N GLU A 187 -2.53 5.55 3.83
CA GLU A 187 -1.91 4.46 4.60
C GLU A 187 -0.46 4.80 4.94
N ILE A 188 0.32 5.20 3.94
CA ILE A 188 1.73 5.60 4.09
C ILE A 188 1.84 6.85 4.97
N ALA A 189 0.97 7.84 4.76
CA ALA A 189 0.91 9.04 5.57
C ALA A 189 0.60 8.72 7.03
N THR A 190 -0.34 7.78 7.28
CA THR A 190 -0.71 7.36 8.64
C THR A 190 0.41 6.58 9.32
N VAL A 191 1.09 5.69 8.61
CA VAL A 191 2.30 5.00 9.09
C VAL A 191 3.38 6.01 9.50
N SER A 192 3.61 7.00 8.63
CA SER A 192 4.61 8.04 8.88
C SER A 192 4.24 8.91 10.09
N ALA A 193 2.96 9.27 10.24
CA ALA A 193 2.48 10.01 11.39
C ALA A 193 2.60 9.20 12.70
N ASN A 194 2.29 7.90 12.68
CA ASN A 194 2.31 7.03 13.85
C ASN A 194 3.70 6.92 14.50
N TRP A 195 4.76 6.85 13.69
CA TRP A 195 6.14 6.71 14.17
C TRP A 195 7.01 7.97 13.97
N ASN A 196 6.39 9.10 13.60
CA ASN A 196 7.11 10.34 13.28
C ASN A 196 8.26 10.11 12.28
N LEU A 197 7.93 9.42 11.19
CA LEU A 197 8.83 9.14 10.07
C LEU A 197 8.88 10.35 9.11
N PRO A 198 9.94 10.49 8.31
CA PRO A 198 9.95 11.42 7.19
C PRO A 198 8.95 10.99 6.09
N THR A 199 8.83 11.81 5.04
CA THR A 199 8.01 11.52 3.85
C THR A 199 8.87 11.02 2.68
N LEU A 200 8.20 10.43 1.69
CA LEU A 200 8.81 10.08 0.39
C LEU A 200 8.96 11.29 -0.54
N GLY A 201 8.39 12.46 -0.19
CA GLY A 201 8.32 13.63 -1.07
C GLY A 201 7.40 13.41 -2.28
N ARG A 202 6.42 12.50 -2.14
CA ARG A 202 5.46 12.12 -3.20
C ARG A 202 4.03 12.41 -2.72
N TRP A 203 3.03 11.69 -3.25
CA TRP A 203 1.63 11.86 -2.85
C TRP A 203 1.33 11.50 -1.39
N ASP A 204 2.25 10.85 -0.68
CA ASP A 204 2.19 10.63 0.77
C ASP A 204 2.24 11.94 1.57
N VAL A 205 2.83 13.00 0.99
CA VAL A 205 2.95 14.31 1.64
C VAL A 205 1.58 14.98 1.84
N GLY A 206 0.75 14.93 0.80
CA GLY A 206 -0.55 15.60 0.79
C GLY A 206 -1.69 14.78 1.37
N ALA A 207 -1.52 13.46 1.49
CA ALA A 207 -2.57 12.54 1.90
C ALA A 207 -3.02 12.74 3.35
N ASN A 208 -4.32 12.52 3.60
CA ASN A 208 -4.87 12.61 4.94
C ASN A 208 -4.40 11.44 5.81
N VAL A 209 -4.09 11.73 7.08
CA VAL A 209 -3.87 10.71 8.11
C VAL A 209 -5.22 10.29 8.70
N TYR A 210 -5.40 9.03 9.09
CA TYR A 210 -6.65 8.59 9.72
C TYR A 210 -7.02 9.49 10.90
N LYS A 211 -8.27 10.00 10.91
CA LYS A 211 -8.73 11.09 11.78
C LYS A 211 -8.39 10.90 13.26
N PHE A 212 -8.51 9.69 13.78
CA PHE A 212 -8.20 9.43 15.18
C PHE A 212 -6.68 9.40 15.47
N VAL A 213 -5.85 9.04 14.49
CA VAL A 213 -4.38 9.17 14.53
C VAL A 213 -4.01 10.64 14.41
N ALA A 214 -4.59 11.35 13.44
CA ALA A 214 -4.37 12.78 13.22
C ALA A 214 -4.64 13.61 14.48
N LYS A 215 -5.71 13.27 15.22
CA LYS A 215 -6.01 13.90 16.52
C LYS A 215 -4.91 13.72 17.56
N LYS A 216 -4.16 12.61 17.51
CA LYS A 216 -3.04 12.34 18.43
C LYS A 216 -1.73 12.97 17.97
N THR A 217 -1.49 13.00 16.66
CA THR A 217 -0.23 13.45 16.06
C THR A 217 -0.22 14.95 15.71
N GLY A 218 -1.39 15.60 15.74
CA GLY A 218 -1.55 17.01 15.37
C GLY A 218 -1.70 17.25 13.87
N ASP A 219 -1.80 16.18 13.07
CA ASP A 219 -2.03 16.29 11.64
C ASP A 219 -3.37 16.96 11.32
N LYS A 220 -3.36 17.85 10.33
CA LYS A 220 -4.55 18.58 9.90
C LYS A 220 -5.22 17.87 8.74
N LEU A 221 -6.46 17.42 8.94
CA LEU A 221 -7.27 16.84 7.87
C LEU A 221 -7.68 17.90 6.86
N ARG A 222 -7.70 17.51 5.59
CA ARG A 222 -8.02 18.36 4.45
C ARG A 222 -9.32 17.91 3.80
N ALA A 223 -10.00 18.87 3.19
CA ALA A 223 -11.17 18.63 2.35
C ALA A 223 -10.84 18.99 0.91
N TRP A 224 -11.48 18.31 -0.03
CA TRP A 224 -11.40 18.65 -1.45
C TRP A 224 -11.92 20.07 -1.66
N ARG A 225 -11.20 20.87 -2.47
CA ARG A 225 -11.57 22.26 -2.71
C ARG A 225 -12.85 22.34 -3.54
N SER A 226 -12.99 21.46 -4.53
CA SER A 226 -14.15 21.40 -5.41
C SER A 226 -14.85 20.05 -5.31
N LYS A 227 -16.12 20.07 -4.87
CA LYS A 227 -16.97 18.89 -4.91
C LYS A 227 -17.22 18.42 -6.35
N GLN A 228 -17.35 19.36 -7.29
CA GLN A 228 -17.56 19.03 -8.69
C GLN A 228 -16.36 18.27 -9.27
N GLN A 229 -15.15 18.73 -8.96
CA GLN A 229 -13.93 18.04 -9.39
C GLN A 229 -13.84 16.65 -8.77
N LEU A 230 -14.07 16.52 -7.46
CA LEU A 230 -14.12 15.22 -6.78
C LEU A 230 -15.15 14.28 -7.44
N GLN A 231 -16.30 14.81 -7.89
CA GLN A 231 -17.30 14.01 -8.59
C GLN A 231 -16.93 13.68 -10.05
N ALA A 232 -15.93 14.34 -10.63
CA ALA A 232 -15.43 14.02 -11.96
C ALA A 232 -14.34 12.94 -11.94
N MET A 233 -13.66 12.74 -10.81
CA MET A 233 -12.60 11.73 -10.67
C MET A 233 -13.16 10.31 -10.69
N HIS A 234 -12.42 9.38 -11.29
CA HIS A 234 -12.78 7.96 -11.32
C HIS A 234 -11.75 7.04 -10.67
N TRP A 235 -10.45 7.27 -10.82
CA TRP A 235 -9.37 6.40 -10.27
C TRP A 235 -9.47 4.91 -10.62
N ASN A 236 -10.15 4.59 -11.72
CA ASN A 236 -10.32 3.26 -12.31
C ASN A 236 -9.25 2.93 -13.36
N TRP A 237 -8.39 3.90 -13.71
CA TRP A 237 -7.28 3.74 -14.65
C TRP A 237 -6.13 4.67 -14.26
N SER A 238 -4.92 4.21 -14.56
CA SER A 238 -3.68 4.94 -14.27
C SER A 238 -3.36 5.91 -15.40
N TYR A 239 -2.87 7.11 -15.08
CA TYR A 239 -2.20 7.97 -16.07
C TYR A 239 -0.93 7.30 -16.61
N ALA A 240 -0.48 7.69 -17.81
CA ALA A 240 0.55 7.00 -18.56
C ALA A 240 1.98 7.27 -18.05
N GLY A 241 2.38 6.50 -17.04
CA GLY A 241 3.73 6.52 -16.48
C GLY A 241 4.62 5.36 -16.93
N VAL A 242 5.62 5.07 -16.11
CA VAL A 242 6.63 4.03 -16.38
C VAL A 242 6.03 2.63 -16.54
N PHE A 243 4.90 2.37 -15.88
CA PHE A 243 4.23 1.07 -15.90
C PHE A 243 3.11 0.95 -16.94
N ASN A 244 3.08 1.88 -17.89
CA ASN A 244 2.20 1.83 -19.04
C ASN A 244 3.03 1.38 -20.26
N GLU A 245 2.48 0.53 -21.10
CA GLU A 245 3.01 0.08 -22.39
C GLU A 245 3.01 1.23 -23.39
N GLN A 246 1.91 1.98 -23.49
CA GLN A 246 1.76 3.06 -24.46
C GLN A 246 1.63 4.43 -23.77
N GLY A 247 1.88 5.51 -24.53
CA GLY A 247 1.68 6.89 -24.08
C GLY A 247 2.60 7.41 -22.99
N GLY A 248 2.41 8.69 -22.67
CA GLY A 248 3.01 9.42 -21.56
C GLY A 248 4.54 9.36 -21.41
N ASN A 249 5.02 9.78 -20.25
CA ASN A 249 6.44 9.91 -19.95
C ASN A 249 6.96 8.67 -19.21
N LYS A 250 7.89 7.96 -19.84
CA LYS A 250 8.53 6.74 -19.29
C LYS A 250 9.66 7.02 -18.30
N ALA A 251 9.95 8.30 -18.00
CA ALA A 251 10.88 8.66 -16.95
C ALA A 251 10.21 8.51 -15.57
N TRP A 252 10.94 7.86 -14.65
CA TRP A 252 10.56 7.83 -13.24
C TRP A 252 10.50 9.25 -12.68
N PRO A 253 9.32 9.73 -12.23
CA PRO A 253 9.22 11.05 -11.66
C PRO A 253 10.03 11.10 -10.36
N LYS A 254 10.86 12.13 -10.21
CA LYS A 254 11.57 12.35 -8.94
C LYS A 254 10.58 12.82 -7.88
N PRO A 255 10.87 12.58 -6.59
CA PRO A 255 10.18 13.25 -5.49
C PRO A 255 10.26 14.77 -5.64
N ASN A 256 9.21 15.47 -5.20
CA ASN A 256 9.22 16.92 -5.22
C ASN A 256 9.97 17.45 -3.99
N LEU A 257 11.25 17.77 -4.17
CA LEU A 257 12.11 18.25 -3.08
C LEU A 257 11.66 19.59 -2.46
N ALA A 258 10.80 20.35 -3.13
CA ALA A 258 10.20 21.56 -2.55
C ALA A 258 9.20 21.23 -1.42
N LEU A 259 8.76 19.97 -1.32
CA LEU A 259 7.82 19.50 -0.29
C LEU A 259 8.49 19.17 1.06
N ASP A 260 9.79 19.46 1.24
CA ASP A 260 10.51 19.24 2.51
C ASP A 260 9.91 20.03 3.68
N LYS A 261 9.11 21.07 3.39
CA LYS A 261 8.34 21.84 4.36
C LYS A 261 6.84 21.72 4.08
N CYS A 262 6.31 20.51 4.19
CA CYS A 262 4.88 20.25 3.99
C CYS A 262 4.00 20.75 5.14
N GLN A 263 2.70 20.82 4.90
CA GLN A 263 1.71 21.28 5.89
C GLN A 263 1.72 20.46 7.20
N HIS A 264 2.13 19.19 7.13
CA HIS A 264 2.22 18.28 8.27
C HIS A 264 3.57 18.37 9.03
N GLY A 265 4.51 19.18 8.54
CA GLY A 265 5.80 19.43 9.20
C GLY A 265 6.81 18.27 9.17
N ARG A 266 6.52 17.18 8.46
CA ARG A 266 7.44 16.05 8.28
C ARG A 266 8.38 16.31 7.09
N PRO A 267 9.70 16.29 7.27
CA PRO A 267 10.65 16.51 6.17
C PRO A 267 10.68 15.31 5.23
N ILE A 268 11.21 15.51 4.02
CA ILE A 268 11.54 14.41 3.12
C ILE A 268 12.74 13.65 3.68
N LEU A 269 12.74 12.33 3.54
CA LEU A 269 13.87 11.49 3.97
C LEU A 269 15.18 12.01 3.36
N GLN A 270 16.19 12.24 4.20
CA GLN A 270 17.46 12.82 3.76
C GLN A 270 18.12 12.03 2.62
N ALA A 271 18.10 10.69 2.69
CA ALA A 271 18.62 9.83 1.61
C ALA A 271 17.93 10.06 0.26
N ILE A 272 16.62 10.37 0.26
CA ILE A 272 15.88 10.73 -0.95
C ILE A 272 16.37 12.08 -1.48
N LYS A 273 16.53 13.08 -0.60
CA LYS A 273 17.07 14.39 -1.01
C LYS A 273 18.46 14.25 -1.62
N ASP A 274 19.33 13.47 -1.00
CA ASP A 274 20.70 13.24 -1.48
C ASP A 274 20.73 12.51 -2.82
N ALA A 275 19.83 11.53 -3.02
CA ALA A 275 19.71 10.78 -4.28
C ALA A 275 19.20 11.64 -5.44
N TYR A 276 18.34 12.64 -5.18
CA TYR A 276 17.65 13.40 -6.23
C TYR A 276 18.06 14.88 -6.34
N LYS A 277 18.93 15.43 -5.47
CA LYS A 277 19.32 16.86 -5.45
C LYS A 277 19.89 17.39 -6.77
N HIS A 278 20.45 16.54 -7.62
CA HIS A 278 21.00 16.90 -8.94
C HIS A 278 20.21 16.28 -10.10
N SER A 279 19.06 15.66 -9.81
CA SER A 279 18.22 15.05 -10.84
C SER A 279 17.40 16.10 -11.58
N ASP A 280 17.42 16.03 -12.90
CA ASP A 280 16.60 16.80 -13.84
C ASP A 280 15.27 16.10 -14.19
N ALA A 281 15.02 14.91 -13.64
CA ALA A 281 13.80 14.15 -13.88
C ALA A 281 12.54 14.98 -13.53
N PRO A 282 11.42 14.76 -14.25
CA PRO A 282 10.17 15.45 -14.00
C PRO A 282 9.61 15.13 -12.60
N THR A 283 8.76 16.00 -12.07
CA THR A 283 7.95 15.73 -10.88
C THR A 283 6.57 16.34 -11.07
N TYR A 284 5.55 15.63 -10.59
CA TYR A 284 4.16 16.11 -10.55
C TYR A 284 3.56 16.03 -9.14
N TYR A 285 4.36 15.64 -8.14
CA TYR A 285 3.85 15.47 -6.78
C TYR A 285 3.59 16.82 -6.13
N GLU A 286 2.46 16.91 -5.44
CA GLU A 286 2.04 18.11 -4.73
C GLU A 286 1.68 17.81 -3.28
N ASP A 287 1.70 18.84 -2.44
CA ASP A 287 1.14 18.80 -1.09
C ASP A 287 -0.39 18.95 -1.15
N SER A 288 -1.08 17.99 -1.77
CA SER A 288 -2.53 17.99 -1.99
C SER A 288 -3.14 16.59 -1.84
N ILE A 289 -4.42 16.53 -1.44
CA ILE A 289 -5.23 15.29 -1.48
C ILE A 289 -5.87 15.05 -2.86
N GLU A 290 -5.79 16.04 -3.75
CA GLU A 290 -6.40 16.03 -5.09
C GLU A 290 -5.46 15.29 -6.05
N VAL A 291 -5.37 13.97 -5.88
CA VAL A 291 -4.48 13.12 -6.67
C VAL A 291 -5.05 12.89 -8.07
N PRO A 292 -4.20 12.94 -9.12
CA PRO A 292 -4.61 12.74 -10.50
C PRO A 292 -5.02 11.29 -10.76
N ASP A 293 -5.78 11.08 -11.83
CA ASP A 293 -6.11 9.77 -12.41
C ASP A 293 -5.85 9.79 -13.93
N GLY A 294 -6.23 8.75 -14.67
CA GLY A 294 -6.04 8.74 -16.12
C GLY A 294 -6.87 9.79 -16.89
N LEU A 295 -8.00 10.27 -16.35
CA LEU A 295 -8.86 11.29 -17.00
C LEU A 295 -8.32 12.70 -16.76
N PHE A 296 -7.68 12.90 -15.61
CA PHE A 296 -7.03 14.15 -15.23
C PHE A 296 -5.55 13.90 -14.94
N PRO A 297 -4.77 13.49 -15.96
CA PRO A 297 -3.38 13.11 -15.78
C PRO A 297 -2.50 14.35 -15.49
N PRO A 298 -1.34 14.17 -14.83
CA PRO A 298 -0.32 15.19 -14.83
C PRO A 298 0.12 15.52 -16.26
N LYS A 299 0.51 16.77 -16.49
CA LYS A 299 1.05 17.20 -17.78
C LYS A 299 2.23 16.32 -18.21
N GLY A 300 2.17 15.78 -19.43
CA GLY A 300 3.18 14.88 -20.01
C GLY A 300 3.01 13.41 -19.62
N TYR A 301 1.95 13.06 -18.89
CA TYR A 301 1.60 11.69 -18.48
C TYR A 301 0.21 11.31 -18.99
N GLU A 302 -0.25 11.94 -20.07
CA GLU A 302 -1.53 11.66 -20.71
C GLU A 302 -1.53 10.25 -21.33
N PRO A 303 -2.59 9.44 -21.07
CA PRO A 303 -2.83 8.20 -21.81
C PRO A 303 -2.93 8.44 -23.32
N VAL A 304 -2.66 7.39 -24.11
CA VAL A 304 -3.00 7.42 -25.54
C VAL A 304 -4.52 7.34 -25.64
N GLU A 305 -5.14 8.16 -26.49
CA GLU A 305 -6.55 7.97 -26.85
C GLU A 305 -6.66 6.59 -27.52
N GLU A 306 -7.42 5.67 -26.93
CA GLU A 306 -7.78 4.43 -27.60
C GLU A 306 -8.75 4.78 -28.75
N GLU A 307 -8.36 4.49 -30.00
CA GLU A 307 -9.21 4.61 -31.20
C GLU A 307 -10.39 3.62 -31.18
#